data_AF-A0A6M3K9L1-F1
#
_entry.id   AF-A0A6M3K9L1-F1
#
_cell.length_a   1.000
_cell.length_b   1.000
_cell.length_c   1.000
_cell.angle_alpha   90.00
_cell.angle_beta   90.00
_cell.angle_gamma   90.00
#
_symmetry.space_group_name_H-M   'P 1'
#
loop_
_entity.id
_entity.type
_entity.pdbx_description
1 polymer ?
#
loop_
_entity_poly.entity_id
_entity_poly.type
_entity_poly.pdbx_seq_one_letter_code
_entity_poly.pdbx_strand_id
1 'polypeptide(L)' 'MGKRALITGITGQDGSYLAEYLLSIGYEVHGVVRRMATQNQLVRLERISHILDELVLHEGSIENYGSVFRIIELV' A
#
# COMPACT_ATOMS: atom_id res chain seq x y z
N MET A 1 -2.91 5.38 19.83
CA MET A 1 -3.09 4.50 18.65
C MET A 1 -3.72 5.34 17.56
N GLY A 2 -2.98 5.59 16.47
CA GLY A 2 -3.54 6.24 15.28
C GLY A 2 -4.55 5.33 14.61
N LYS A 3 -5.41 5.90 13.76
CA LYS A 3 -6.30 5.09 12.93
C LYS A 3 -5.47 4.40 11.84
N ARG A 4 -5.86 3.20 11.43
CA ARG A 4 -5.19 2.44 10.36
C ARG A 4 -6.03 2.47 9.10
N ALA A 5 -5.38 2.50 7.95
CA ALA A 5 -6.02 2.38 6.65
C ALA A 5 -5.27 1.39 5.77
N LEU A 6 -6.00 0.44 5.18
CA LEU A 6 -5.48 -0.46 4.15
C LEU A 6 -5.95 0.01 2.77
N ILE A 7 -5.01 0.34 1.88
CA ILE A 7 -5.28 0.80 0.52
C ILE A 7 -4.89 -0.30 -0.47
N THR A 8 -5.90 -0.89 -1.11
CA THR A 8 -5.69 -1.72 -2.30
C THR A 8 -5.52 -0.82 -3.52
N GLY A 9 -4.52 -1.11 -4.37
CA GLY A 9 -4.25 -0.24 -5.53
C GLY A 9 -3.50 1.04 -5.17
N ILE A 10 -2.71 1.03 -4.09
CA ILE A 10 -1.95 2.18 -3.57
C ILE A 10 -1.01 2.80 -4.61
N THR A 11 -0.53 2.03 -5.59
CA THR A 11 0.33 2.50 -6.69
C THR A 11 -0.44 3.18 -7.84
N GLY A 12 -1.78 3.14 -7.79
CA GLY A 12 -2.65 3.84 -8.74
C GLY A 12 -2.62 5.35 -8.51
N GLN A 13 -3.24 6.11 -9.41
CA GLN A 13 -3.35 7.57 -9.26
C GLN A 13 -4.09 7.92 -7.97
N ASP A 14 -5.36 7.51 -7.84
CA ASP A 14 -6.15 7.92 -6.67
C ASP A 14 -5.64 7.26 -5.37
N GLY A 15 -5.07 6.06 -5.47
CA GLY A 15 -4.48 5.35 -4.34
C GLY A 15 -3.30 6.10 -3.71
N SER A 16 -2.44 6.71 -4.53
CA SER A 16 -1.29 7.47 -4.01
C SER A 16 -1.75 8.77 -3.35
N TYR A 17 -2.69 9.49 -3.96
CA TYR A 17 -3.24 10.72 -3.39
C TYR A 17 -3.99 10.46 -2.08
N LEU A 18 -4.73 9.35 -2.00
CA LEU A 18 -5.39 8.93 -0.76
C LEU A 18 -4.36 8.58 0.33
N ALA A 19 -3.28 7.90 -0.02
CA ALA A 19 -2.21 7.57 0.93
C ALA A 19 -1.57 8.84 1.51
N GLU A 20 -1.21 9.80 0.66
CA GLU A 20 -0.66 11.10 1.08
C GLU A 20 -1.62 11.85 2.01
N TYR A 21 -2.90 11.92 1.64
CA TYR A 21 -3.91 12.57 2.46
C TYR A 21 -4.06 11.91 3.84
N LEU A 22 -4.16 10.58 3.88
CA LEU A 22 -4.33 9.83 5.13
C LEU A 22 -3.12 9.95 6.05
N LEU A 23 -1.90 9.89 5.50
CA LEU A 23 -0.67 10.18 6.25
C LEU A 23 -0.71 11.60 6.85
N SER A 24 -1.11 12.59 6.05
CA SER A 24 -1.18 14.00 6.49
C SER A 24 -2.14 14.24 7.67
N ILE A 25 -3.15 13.37 7.83
CA ILE A 25 -4.12 13.44 8.93
C ILE A 25 -3.86 12.39 10.03
N GLY A 26 -2.67 11.79 10.06
CA GLY A 26 -2.17 10.96 11.17
C GLY A 26 -2.63 9.50 11.15
N TYR A 27 -2.96 8.95 9.97
CA TYR A 27 -3.21 7.52 9.83
C TYR A 27 -1.91 6.74 9.63
N GLU A 28 -1.88 5.51 10.14
CA GLU A 28 -0.94 4.48 9.73
C GLU A 28 -1.46 3.86 8.42
N VAL A 29 -0.72 4.04 7.32
CA VAL A 29 -1.17 3.64 5.99
C VAL A 29 -0.47 2.36 5.54
N HIS A 30 -1.29 1.35 5.27
CA HIS A 30 -0.87 0.06 4.74
C HIS A 30 -1.28 -0.03 3.27
N GLY A 31 -0.39 -0.51 2.41
CA GLY A 31 -0.62 -0.60 0.97
C GLY A 31 -0.51 -2.03 0.45
N VAL A 32 -1.40 -2.45 -0.44
CA VAL A 32 -1.26 -3.74 -1.14
C VAL A 32 -0.57 -3.55 -2.48
N VAL A 33 0.56 -4.23 -2.66
CA VAL A 33 1.33 -4.27 -3.91
C VAL A 33 1.40 -5.69 -4.45
N ARG A 34 1.38 -5.87 -5.78
CA ARG A 34 1.54 -7.20 -6.38
C ARG A 34 3.02 -7.59 -6.36
N ARG A 35 3.33 -8.84 -6.02
CA ARG A 35 4.70 -9.39 -6.12
C ARG A 35 5.20 -9.32 -7.57
N MET A 36 6.37 -8.74 -7.79
CA MET A 36 6.94 -8.52 -9.12
C MET A 36 8.45 -8.80 -9.12
N ALA A 37 9.00 -9.04 -10.32
CA ALA A 37 10.44 -9.07 -10.50
C ALA A 37 11.04 -7.67 -10.21
N THR A 38 12.23 -7.65 -9.60
CA THR A 38 12.91 -6.44 -9.10
C THR A 38 13.03 -5.31 -10.13
N GLN A 39 13.22 -5.63 -11.41
CA GLN A 39 13.35 -4.61 -12.46
C GLN A 39 12.07 -3.79 -12.71
N ASN A 40 10.88 -4.33 -12.41
CA ASN A 40 9.60 -3.65 -12.63
C ASN A 40 9.06 -2.95 -11.37
N GLN A 41 9.74 -3.10 -10.24
CA GLN A 41 9.27 -2.60 -8.95
C GLN A 41 9.35 -1.08 -8.88
N LEU A 42 10.45 -0.49 -9.37
CA LEU A 42 10.67 0.97 -9.33
C LEU A 42 9.61 1.75 -10.13
N VAL A 43 9.23 1.26 -11.31
CA VAL A 43 8.23 1.93 -12.18
C VAL A 43 6.84 1.95 -11.54
N ARG A 44 6.46 0.87 -10.84
CA ARG A 44 5.14 0.82 -10.18
C ARG A 44 5.07 1.63 -8.90
N LEU A 45 6.19 1.82 -8.21
CA LEU A 45 6.23 2.56 -6.96
C LEU A 45 6.49 4.06 -7.16
N GLU A 46 6.71 4.52 -8.40
CA GLU A 46 7.03 5.94 -8.71
C GLU A 46 6.09 6.92 -8.00
N ARG A 47 4.78 6.69 -8.07
CA ARG A 47 3.75 7.57 -7.47
C ARG A 47 3.77 7.65 -5.95
N ILE A 48 4.39 6.69 -5.28
CA ILE A 48 4.48 6.64 -3.82
C ILE A 48 5.93 6.69 -3.34
N SER A 49 6.88 6.89 -4.26
CA SER A 49 8.32 6.80 -3.98
C SER A 49 8.79 7.82 -2.94
N HIS A 50 8.16 9.00 -2.92
CA HIS A 50 8.45 10.09 -1.96
C HIS A 50 7.88 9.87 -0.57
N ILE A 51 6.96 8.91 -0.40
CA ILE A 51 6.34 8.57 0.90
C ILE A 51 6.60 7.11 1.29
N LEU A 52 7.48 6.39 0.58
CA LEU A 52 7.70 4.95 0.81
C LEU A 52 8.10 4.63 2.26
N ASP A 53 8.91 5.48 2.88
CA ASP A 53 9.40 5.29 4.25
C ASP A 53 8.31 5.46 5.31
N GLU A 54 7.16 6.03 4.94
CA GLU A 54 6.00 6.24 5.81
C GLU A 54 4.91 5.16 5.61
N LEU A 55 5.09 4.26 4.64
CA LEU A 55 4.11 3.24 4.26
C LEU A 55 4.51 1.85 4.75
N VAL A 56 3.50 1.05 5.12
CA VAL A 56 3.68 -0.40 5.33
C VAL A 56 3.14 -1.15 4.11
N LEU A 57 4.02 -1.66 3.25
CA LEU A 57 3.62 -2.36 2.04
C LEU A 57 3.52 -3.88 2.24
N HIS A 58 2.41 -4.45 1.77
CA HIS A 58 2.12 -5.88 1.82
C HIS A 58 2.04 -6.45 0.41
N GLU A 59 2.78 -7.52 0.17
CA GLU A 59 2.65 -8.24 -1.10
C GLU A 59 1.38 -9.08 -1.12
N GLY A 60 0.57 -8.90 -2.16
CA GLY A 60 -0.65 -9.67 -2.31
C GLY A 60 -1.48 -9.38 -3.53
N SER A 61 -2.54 -10.17 -3.68
CA SER A 61 -3.58 -9.97 -4.69
C SER A 61 -4.96 -10.08 -4.05
N ILE A 62 -5.82 -9.12 -4.34
CA ILE A 62 -7.23 -9.12 -3.91
C ILE A 62 -8.04 -10.26 -4.52
N GLU A 63 -7.55 -10.84 -5.62
CA GLU A 63 -8.16 -11.99 -6.29
C GLU A 63 -7.90 -13.31 -5.52
N ASN A 64 -7.00 -13.30 -4.53
CA ASN A 64 -6.64 -14.47 -3.74
C ASN A 64 -7.08 -14.30 -2.28
N TYR A 65 -8.03 -15.12 -1.84
CA TYR A 65 -8.54 -15.09 -0.46
C TYR A 65 -7.45 -15.22 0.60
N GLY A 66 -6.52 -16.16 0.45
CA GLY A 66 -5.45 -16.37 1.44
C GLY A 66 -4.50 -15.19 1.55
N SER A 67 -4.30 -14.45 0.46
CA SER A 67 -3.55 -13.21 0.46
C SER A 67 -4.29 -12.11 1.21
N VAL A 68 -5.57 -11.89 0.91
CA VAL A 68 -6.39 -10.86 1.57
C VAL A 68 -6.49 -11.14 3.06
N PHE A 69 -6.80 -12.39 3.43
CA PHE A 69 -6.89 -12.83 4.83
C PHE A 69 -5.61 -12.54 5.60
N ARG A 70 -4.45 -12.92 5.04
CA ARG A 70 -3.14 -12.66 5.66
C ARG A 70 -2.86 -11.17 5.85
N ILE A 71 -3.19 -10.35 4.85
CA ILE A 71 -2.94 -8.91 4.92
C ILE A 71 -3.82 -8.26 6.00
N ILE A 72 -5.08 -8.65 6.10
CA ILE A 72 -5.99 -8.13 7.11
C ILE A 72 -5.47 -8.44 8.53
N GLU A 73 -4.90 -9.62 8.76
CA GLU A 73 -4.31 -9.99 10.06
C GLU A 73 -3.03 -9.19 10.40
N LEU A 74 -2.37 -8.58 9.41
CA LEU A 74 -1.15 -7.80 9.59
C LEU A 74 -1.40 -6.29 9.76
N VAL A 75 -2.61 -5.82 9.46
CA VAL A 75 -3.03 -4.41 9.56
C VAL A 75 -3.71 -4.19 10.91
#